data_AF-K1ULI0-F1
#
_entry.id   AF-K1ULI0-F1
#
_cell.length_a   1.000
_cell.length_b   1.000
_cell.length_c   1.000
_cell.angle_alpha   90.00
_cell.angle_beta   90.00
_cell.angle_gamma   90.00
#
_symmetry.space_group_name_H-M   'P 1'
#
loop_
_entity.id
_entity.type
_entity.pdbx_description
1 polymer ?
#
loop_
_entity_poly.entity_id
_entity_poly.type
_entity_poly.pdbx_seq_one_letter_code
_entity_poly.pdbx_strand_id
1 'polypeptide(L)'
;LRATFDTGSIYDGDPVISNSRHLEALRQALDALHRALTALDDDRSADLLSEDIRQVIHHLGTITGEITNDDILSQIFSKFCIGK
;
A
#
# COMPACT_ATOMS: atom_id res chain seq x y z
N LEU A 1 -16.49 20.52 -7.95
CA LEU A 1 -15.18 19.82 -8.07
C LEU A 1 -14.05 20.57 -7.34
N ARG A 2 -14.26 21.07 -6.11
CA ARG A 2 -13.33 21.99 -5.42
C ARG A 2 -13.24 21.78 -3.89
N ALA A 3 -13.56 20.58 -3.40
CA ALA A 3 -13.79 20.35 -1.96
C ALA A 3 -12.88 19.30 -1.30
N THR A 4 -11.82 18.82 -1.97
CA THR A 4 -10.95 17.76 -1.41
C THR A 4 -9.50 18.16 -1.21
N PHE A 5 -9.13 19.43 -1.47
CA PHE A 5 -7.80 19.93 -1.13
C PHE A 5 -7.94 20.79 0.12
N ASP A 6 -7.87 20.12 1.28
CA ASP A 6 -7.67 20.80 2.56
C ASP A 6 -6.23 21.33 2.57
N THR A 7 -6.07 22.59 2.14
CA THR A 7 -4.80 23.35 2.22
C THR A 7 -4.77 24.17 3.52
N GLY A 8 -5.29 23.61 4.62
CA GLY A 8 -5.36 24.28 5.92
C GLY A 8 -4.17 24.03 6.85
N SER A 9 -3.35 23.00 6.58
CA SER A 9 -2.29 22.61 7.51
C SER A 9 -1.17 21.84 6.81
N ILE A 10 -0.53 22.45 5.81
CA ILE A 10 0.75 21.92 5.32
C ILE A 10 1.81 22.34 6.33
N TYR A 11 2.11 21.47 7.29
CA TYR A 11 3.34 21.58 8.05
C TYR A 11 4.51 21.40 7.06
N ASP A 12 5.56 22.22 7.17
CA ASP A 12 6.72 22.33 6.26
C ASP A 12 7.62 21.07 6.21
N GLY A 13 7.04 19.89 6.45
CA GLY A 13 7.68 18.59 6.43
C GLY A 13 6.71 17.42 6.28
N ASP A 14 5.40 17.65 6.10
CA ASP A 14 4.45 16.56 5.92
C ASP A 14 4.57 15.98 4.50
N PRO A 15 4.69 14.66 4.35
CA PRO A 15 4.77 14.03 3.05
C PRO A 15 3.47 14.25 2.27
N VAL A 16 3.51 15.16 1.29
CA VAL A 16 2.38 15.43 0.41
C VAL A 16 2.22 14.28 -0.58
N ILE A 17 1.07 13.60 -0.52
CA ILE A 17 0.71 12.53 -1.44
C ILE A 17 0.24 13.14 -2.75
N SER A 18 1.17 13.36 -3.68
CA SER A 18 0.92 13.97 -4.99
C SER A 18 0.55 12.97 -6.09
N ASN A 19 0.70 11.66 -5.83
CA ASN A 19 0.42 10.59 -6.79
C ASN A 19 -0.95 9.95 -6.54
N SER A 20 -1.86 10.05 -7.53
CA SER A 20 -3.20 9.46 -7.48
C SER A 20 -3.18 7.93 -7.28
N ARG A 21 -2.14 7.23 -7.75
CA ARG A 21 -1.95 5.79 -7.54
C ARG A 21 -1.68 5.47 -6.07
N HIS A 22 -0.86 6.28 -5.40
CA HIS A 22 -0.56 6.08 -3.97
C HIS A 22 -1.78 6.41 -3.11
N LEU A 23 -2.51 7.47 -3.47
CA LEU A 23 -3.78 7.82 -2.82
C LEU A 23 -4.77 6.65 -2.90
N GLU A 24 -4.90 6.03 -4.08
CA GLU A 24 -5.80 4.89 -4.26
C GLU A 24 -5.35 3.68 -3.45
N ALA A 25 -4.07 3.34 -3.48
CA ALA A 25 -3.54 2.24 -2.67
C ALA A 25 -3.75 2.45 -1.16
N LEU A 26 -3.61 3.67 -0.65
CA LEU A 26 -3.92 3.99 0.75
C LEU A 26 -5.41 3.87 1.07
N ARG A 27 -6.28 4.27 0.15
CA ARG A 27 -7.74 4.09 0.33
C ARG A 27 -8.10 2.61 0.43
N GLN A 28 -7.58 1.79 -0.48
CA GLN A 28 -7.80 0.35 -0.46
C GLN A 28 -7.24 -0.32 0.81
N ALA A 29 -6.06 0.10 1.26
CA ALA A 29 -5.49 -0.36 2.53
C ALA A 29 -6.37 0.04 3.73
N LEU A 30 -6.89 1.27 3.75
CA LEU A 30 -7.77 1.75 4.81
C LEU A 30 -9.10 0.97 4.84
N ASP A 31 -9.70 0.70 3.69
CA ASP A 31 -10.93 -0.07 3.58
C ASP A 31 -10.74 -1.52 4.06
N ALA A 32 -9.61 -2.16 3.71
CA ALA A 32 -9.26 -3.47 4.23
C ALA A 32 -9.07 -3.46 5.76
N LEU A 33 -8.45 -2.41 6.31
CA LEU A 33 -8.25 -2.25 7.74
C LEU A 33 -9.59 -2.08 8.49
N HIS A 34 -10.54 -1.31 7.94
CA HIS A 34 -11.87 -1.20 8.52
C HIS A 34 -12.61 -2.53 8.52
N ARG A 35 -12.46 -3.35 7.48
CA ARG A 35 -13.02 -4.71 7.46
C ARG A 35 -12.40 -5.60 8.52
N ALA A 36 -11.07 -5.55 8.69
CA ALA A 36 -10.37 -6.26 9.76
C ALA A 36 -10.87 -5.84 11.16
N LEU A 37 -11.02 -4.54 11.42
CA LEU A 37 -11.53 -4.02 12.70
C LEU A 37 -12.98 -4.45 12.94
N THR A 38 -13.83 -4.34 11.93
CA THR A 38 -15.23 -4.78 12.03
C THR A 38 -15.31 -6.29 12.29
N ALA A 39 -14.45 -7.08 11.65
CA ALA A 39 -14.38 -8.53 11.86
C ALA A 39 -13.93 -8.88 13.28
N LEU A 40 -13.06 -8.06 13.88
CA LEU A 40 -12.61 -8.20 15.27
C LEU A 40 -13.75 -7.90 16.25
N ASP A 41 -14.52 -6.84 16.01
CA ASP A 41 -15.67 -6.45 16.85
C ASP A 41 -16.84 -7.44 16.77
N ASP A 42 -17.02 -8.08 15.61
CA ASP A 42 -18.05 -9.09 15.35
C ASP A 42 -17.68 -10.52 15.84
N ASP A 43 -16.53 -10.71 16.50
CA ASP A 43 -15.97 -12.02 16.90
C ASP A 43 -15.88 -13.02 15.73
N ARG A 44 -15.54 -12.52 14.53
CA ARG A 44 -15.41 -13.38 13.33
C ARG A 44 -14.14 -14.22 13.38
N SER A 45 -14.10 -15.26 12.54
CA SER A 45 -12.97 -16.19 12.53
C SER A 45 -11.65 -15.47 12.23
N ALA A 46 -10.60 -15.88 12.94
CA ALA A 46 -9.24 -15.37 12.75
C ALA A 46 -8.72 -15.52 11.31
N ASP A 47 -9.29 -16.44 10.53
CA ASP A 47 -8.96 -16.63 9.11
C ASP A 47 -9.36 -15.42 8.25
N LEU A 48 -10.54 -14.83 8.50
CA LEU A 48 -11.02 -13.64 7.79
C LEU A 48 -10.19 -12.41 8.17
N LEU A 49 -9.87 -12.27 9.46
CA LEU A 49 -8.99 -11.22 9.96
C LEU A 49 -7.60 -11.29 9.30
N SER A 50 -7.04 -12.50 9.19
CA SER A 50 -5.73 -12.73 8.58
C SER A 50 -5.71 -12.37 7.09
N GLU A 51 -6.79 -12.65 6.37
CA GLU A 51 -6.95 -12.23 4.97
C GLU A 51 -6.98 -10.70 4.85
N ASP A 52 -7.78 -10.01 5.66
CA ASP A 52 -7.90 -8.56 5.60
C ASP A 52 -6.58 -7.86 5.91
N ILE A 53 -5.83 -8.33 6.90
CA ILE A 53 -4.47 -7.82 7.20
C ILE A 53 -3.52 -8.07 6.03
N ARG A 54 -3.61 -9.21 5.33
CA ARG A 54 -2.80 -9.48 4.14
C ARG A 54 -3.10 -8.48 3.01
N GLN A 55 -4.37 -8.10 2.83
CA GLN A 55 -4.77 -7.09 1.85
C GLN A 55 -4.24 -5.70 2.21
N VAL A 56 -4.26 -5.32 3.50
CA VAL A 56 -3.63 -4.06 3.98
C VAL A 56 -2.16 -4.02 3.58
N ILE A 57 -1.41 -5.07 3.89
CA ILE A 57 0.03 -5.17 3.60
C ILE A 57 0.27 -5.08 2.09
N HIS A 58 -0.49 -5.83 1.28
CA HIS A 58 -0.36 -5.82 -0.18
C HIS A 58 -0.53 -4.42 -0.77
N HIS A 59 -1.61 -3.71 -0.41
CA HIS A 59 -1.86 -2.36 -0.94
C HIS A 59 -0.78 -1.37 -0.52
N LEU A 60 -0.30 -1.42 0.72
CA LEU A 60 0.84 -0.62 1.16
C LEU A 60 2.13 -0.98 0.42
N GLY A 61 2.34 -2.26 0.12
CA GLY A 61 3.44 -2.77 -0.67
C GLY A 61 3.50 -2.19 -2.08
N THR A 62 2.36 -1.98 -2.73
CA THR A 62 2.32 -1.34 -4.06
C THR A 62 2.81 0.12 -4.06
N ILE A 63 2.82 0.78 -2.90
CA ILE A 63 3.29 2.16 -2.71
C ILE A 63 4.80 2.18 -2.49
N THR A 64 5.30 1.31 -1.61
CA THR A 64 6.72 1.23 -1.27
C THR A 64 7.55 0.54 -2.36
N GLY A 65 6.88 -0.09 -3.34
CA GLY A 65 7.53 -0.86 -4.38
C GLY A 65 7.99 -2.21 -3.84
N GLU A 66 7.06 -2.97 -3.25
CA GLU A 66 7.28 -4.37 -2.89
C GLU A 66 8.02 -5.07 -4.01
N ILE A 67 9.17 -5.66 -3.65
CA ILE A 67 10.09 -6.32 -4.56
C ILE A 67 9.30 -7.39 -5.30
N THR A 68 8.98 -7.13 -6.57
CA THR A 68 8.32 -8.13 -7.39
C THR A 68 9.32 -9.25 -7.71
N ASN A 69 8.85 -10.44 -8.06
CA ASN A 69 9.78 -11.45 -8.60
C ASN A 69 10.58 -10.90 -9.79
N ASP A 70 10.01 -9.98 -10.56
CA ASP A 70 10.70 -9.27 -11.65
C ASP A 70 11.83 -8.37 -11.13
N ASP A 71 11.64 -7.67 -10.02
CA ASP A 71 12.71 -6.90 -9.36
C ASP A 71 13.82 -7.80 -8.82
N ILE A 72 13.47 -8.96 -8.24
CA ILE A 72 14.46 -9.97 -7.81
C ILE A 72 15.24 -10.50 -9.02
N LEU A 73 14.56 -10.89 -10.09
CA LEU A 73 15.18 -11.40 -11.31
C LEU A 73 16.06 -10.33 -11.97
N SER A 74 15.58 -9.10 -12.07
CA SER A 74 16.33 -7.95 -12.58
C SER A 74 17.60 -7.73 -11.77
N GLN A 75 17.55 -7.83 -10.44
CA GLN A 75 18.71 -7.67 -9.56
C GLN A 75 19.70 -8.85 -9.62
N ILE A 76 19.21 -10.08 -9.86
CA ILE A 76 20.07 -11.25 -10.12
C ILE A 76 20.81 -11.08 -11.44
N PHE A 77 20.10 -10.68 -12.51
CA PHE A 77 20.68 -10.54 -13.85
C PHE A 77 21.44 -9.22 -14.07
N SER A 78 21.21 -8.18 -13.26
CA SER A 78 21.98 -6.92 -13.35
C SER A 78 23.45 -7.08 -12.98
N LYS A 79 23.82 -8.18 -12.30
CA LYS A 79 25.20 -8.53 -11.98
C LYS A 79 25.82 -9.54 -12.97
N PHE A 80 25.02 -10.13 -13.85
CA PHE A 80 25.55 -10.83 -15.01
C PHE A 80 25.79 -9.78 -16.08
N CYS A 81 27.05 -9.39 -16.28
CA CYS A 81 27.44 -8.77 -17.54
C CYS A 81 26.96 -9.72 -18.65
N ILE A 82 25.92 -9.33 -19.39
CA ILE A 82 25.62 -9.92 -20.70
C ILE A 82 26.84 -9.56 -21.54
N GLY A 83 27.81 -10.47 -21.52
CA GLY A 83 29.03 -10.35 -22.28
C GLY A 83 28.66 -10.19 -23.75
N LYS A 84 29.05 -9.04 -24.30
CA LYS A 84 29.49 -8.97 -25.68
C LYS A 84 30.90 -9.55 -25.76
#